data_AF-A0A357IBY0-F1
#
_entry.id   AF-A0A357IBY0-F1
#
_cell.length_a   1.000
_cell.length_b   1.000
_cell.length_c   1.000
_cell.angle_alpha   90.00
_cell.angle_beta   90.00
_cell.angle_gamma   90.00
#
_symmetry.space_group_name_H-M   'P 1'
#
loop_
_entity.id
_entity.type
_entity.pdbx_description
1 polymer ?
#
loop_
_entity_poly.entity_id
_entity_poly.type
_entity_poly.pdbx_seq_one_letter_code
_entity_poly.pdbx_strand_id
1 'polypeptide(L)'
;MYVKALDNLRRLAHSDHAHSLGERLIGIEKESLRVAKDGSISQRPHPRGLGSALTHSAITTDYSEALLEIVTPPFADIRETLGYLCDTHRYIYANLEADEFLWATSM
;
A
#
# COMPACT_ATOMS: atom_id res chain seq x y z
N MET A 1 -1.35 31.09 -9.06
CA MET A 1 -1.70 29.77 -8.47
C MET A 1 -1.24 29.66 -7.01
N TYR A 2 0.02 29.96 -6.69
CA TYR A 2 0.57 29.83 -5.33
C TYR A 2 0.06 30.84 -4.28
N VAL A 3 -0.29 32.07 -4.67
CA VAL A 3 -0.79 33.11 -3.73
C VAL A 3 -2.09 32.66 -3.04
N LYS A 4 -3.01 32.07 -3.80
CA LYS A 4 -4.28 31.56 -3.27
C LYS A 4 -4.08 30.36 -2.32
N ALA A 5 -3.13 29.49 -2.63
CA ALA A 5 -2.78 28.36 -1.76
C ALA A 5 -2.19 28.85 -0.42
N LEU A 6 -1.32 29.86 -0.47
CA LEU A 6 -0.73 30.47 0.73
C LEU A 6 -1.79 31.17 1.60
N ASP A 7 -2.72 31.92 0.99
CA ASP A 7 -3.81 32.54 1.73
C ASP A 7 -4.76 31.52 2.36
N ASN A 8 -5.04 30.42 1.67
CA ASN A 8 -5.82 29.31 2.25
C ASN A 8 -5.08 28.66 3.42
N LEU A 9 -3.77 28.44 3.29
CA LEU A 9 -2.95 27.86 4.35
C LEU A 9 -2.93 28.76 5.60
N ARG A 10 -2.80 30.08 5.41
CA ARG A 10 -2.88 31.07 6.50
C ARG A 10 -4.24 31.04 7.17
N ARG A 11 -5.33 31.02 6.41
CA ARG A 11 -6.69 30.93 6.96
C ARG A 11 -6.90 29.67 7.79
N LEU A 12 -6.37 28.53 7.34
CA LEU A 12 -6.40 27.27 8.07
C LEU A 12 -5.57 27.33 9.36
N ALA A 13 -4.34 27.84 9.28
CA ALA A 13 -3.44 27.96 10.42
C ALA A 13 -3.95 28.91 11.51
N HIS A 14 -4.72 29.93 11.13
CA HIS A 14 -5.33 30.90 12.05
C HIS A 14 -6.80 30.57 12.41
N SER A 15 -7.32 29.42 11.97
CA SER A 15 -8.65 28.97 12.38
C SER A 15 -8.58 28.25 13.72
N ASP A 16 -9.67 28.31 14.50
CA ASP A 16 -9.84 27.54 15.74
C ASP A 16 -9.81 26.00 15.50
N HIS A 17 -9.79 25.57 14.24
CA HIS A 17 -9.77 24.18 13.81
C HIS A 17 -8.39 23.71 13.32
N ALA A 18 -7.33 24.52 13.44
CA ALA A 18 -5.99 24.11 13.00
C ALA A 18 -5.53 22.78 13.64
N HIS A 19 -5.97 22.49 14.87
CA HIS A 19 -5.68 21.24 15.58
C HIS A 19 -6.21 19.99 14.85
N SER A 20 -7.36 20.07 14.18
CA SER A 20 -7.98 18.90 13.53
C SER A 20 -7.19 18.41 12.30
N LEU A 21 -6.25 19.21 11.78
CA LEU A 21 -5.33 18.79 10.71
C LEU A 21 -4.31 17.74 11.19
N GLY A 22 -4.04 17.71 12.50
CA GLY A 22 -3.18 16.73 13.15
C GLY A 22 -3.88 15.39 13.42
N GLU A 23 -5.21 15.36 13.42
CA GLU A 23 -6.03 14.18 13.76
C GLU A 23 -6.37 13.31 12.54
N ARG A 24 -5.73 13.56 11.40
CA ARG A 24 -5.94 12.75 10.19
C ARG A 24 -5.43 11.33 10.39
N LEU A 25 -6.03 10.40 9.65
CA LEU A 25 -5.50 9.06 9.46
C LEU A 25 -4.88 8.91 8.07
N ILE A 26 -3.95 7.97 7.95
CA ILE A 26 -3.15 7.71 6.75
C ILE A 26 -3.19 6.21 6.46
N GLY A 27 -3.66 5.87 5.26
CA GLY A 27 -3.60 4.52 4.69
C GLY A 27 -2.82 4.55 3.37
N ILE A 28 -2.23 3.40 3.02
CA ILE A 28 -1.54 3.18 1.75
C ILE A 28 -2.08 1.90 1.12
N GLU A 29 -2.38 1.99 -0.17
CA GLU A 29 -2.59 0.86 -1.07
C GLU A 29 -1.38 0.78 -2.01
N LYS A 30 -0.76 -0.39 -2.13
CA LYS A 30 0.42 -0.62 -2.99
C LYS A 30 0.26 -1.88 -3.80
N GLU A 31 0.31 -1.71 -5.11
CA GLU A 31 0.22 -2.80 -6.09
C GLU A 31 1.60 -3.26 -6.57
N SER A 32 1.72 -4.53 -6.92
CA SER A 32 2.90 -5.08 -7.60
C SER A 32 2.60 -6.42 -8.25
N LEU A 33 3.05 -6.59 -9.49
CA LEU A 33 2.95 -7.86 -10.20
C LEU A 33 3.91 -8.89 -9.58
N ARG A 34 3.39 -10.09 -9.32
CA ARG A 34 4.22 -11.28 -9.14
C ARG A 34 4.81 -11.67 -10.49
N VAL A 35 6.12 -11.83 -10.54
CA VAL A 35 6.87 -12.23 -11.74
C VAL A 35 7.71 -13.46 -11.47
N ALA A 36 7.87 -14.28 -12.50
CA ALA A 36 8.80 -15.40 -12.48
C ALA A 36 10.25 -14.90 -12.63
N LYS A 37 11.21 -15.79 -12.35
CA LYS A 37 12.64 -15.51 -12.45
C LYS A 37 13.12 -15.03 -13.82
N ASP A 38 12.40 -15.38 -14.89
CA ASP A 38 12.68 -14.94 -16.26
C ASP A 38 12.09 -13.55 -16.59
N GLY A 39 11.41 -12.92 -15.64
CA GLY A 39 10.77 -11.61 -15.78
C GLY A 39 9.36 -11.66 -16.38
N SER A 40 8.82 -12.84 -16.69
CA SER A 40 7.44 -12.98 -17.13
C SER A 40 6.44 -12.79 -15.99
N ILE A 41 5.23 -12.31 -16.29
CA ILE A 41 4.14 -12.23 -15.30
C ILE A 41 3.79 -13.65 -14.86
N SER A 42 3.73 -13.86 -13.55
CA SER A 42 3.39 -15.17 -12.99
C SER A 42 2.01 -15.63 -13.46
N GLN A 43 1.91 -16.89 -13.86
CA GLN A 43 0.66 -17.57 -14.19
C GLN A 43 0.17 -18.47 -13.05
N ARG A 44 0.83 -18.41 -11.87
CA ARG A 44 0.46 -19.22 -10.71
C ARG A 44 -0.74 -18.59 -9.98
N PRO A 45 -1.58 -19.41 -9.34
CA PRO A 45 -2.65 -18.90 -8.48
C PRO A 45 -2.08 -18.14 -7.28
N HIS A 46 -2.95 -17.39 -6.60
CA HIS A 46 -2.65 -16.68 -5.36
C HIS A 46 -2.01 -17.63 -4.34
N PRO A 47 -0.82 -17.28 -3.79
CA PRO A 47 -0.12 -18.17 -2.87
C PRO A 47 -0.96 -18.46 -1.61
N ARG A 48 -1.08 -19.75 -1.25
CA ARG A 48 -1.91 -20.18 -0.12
C ARG A 48 -1.45 -19.59 1.22
N GLY A 49 -0.15 -19.32 1.37
CA GLY A 49 0.41 -18.68 2.56
C GLY A 49 -0.06 -17.24 2.80
N LEU A 50 -0.64 -16.60 1.78
CA LEU A 50 -1.21 -15.24 1.88
C LEU A 50 -2.69 -15.24 2.29
N GLY A 51 -3.30 -16.42 2.44
CA GLY A 51 -4.71 -16.55 2.80
C GLY A 51 -5.65 -16.46 1.61
N SER A 52 -6.78 -15.78 1.79
CA SER A 52 -7.81 -15.63 0.76
C SER A 52 -7.86 -14.17 0.31
N ALA A 53 -7.48 -13.91 -0.95
CA ALA A 53 -7.54 -12.58 -1.54
C ALA A 53 -8.93 -11.92 -1.36
N LEU A 54 -10.02 -12.69 -1.46
CA LEU A 54 -11.39 -12.19 -1.31
C LEU A 54 -11.71 -11.60 0.08
N THR A 55 -11.04 -12.07 1.14
CA THR A 55 -11.45 -11.76 2.53
C THR A 55 -10.32 -11.30 3.44
N HIS A 56 -9.07 -11.41 3.01
CA HIS A 56 -7.92 -11.02 3.80
C HIS A 56 -7.79 -9.50 3.86
N SER A 57 -7.69 -8.93 5.07
CA SER A 57 -7.85 -7.49 5.28
C SER A 57 -6.67 -6.62 4.82
N ALA A 58 -5.53 -7.23 4.49
CA ALA A 58 -4.29 -6.50 4.20
C ALA A 58 -3.56 -6.92 2.92
N ILE A 59 -3.97 -8.04 2.32
CA ILE A 59 -3.32 -8.65 1.16
C ILE A 59 -4.44 -9.16 0.28
N THR A 60 -4.54 -8.61 -0.92
CA THR A 60 -5.53 -9.02 -1.91
C THR A 60 -4.87 -9.07 -3.29
N THR A 61 -5.68 -9.32 -4.31
CA THR A 61 -5.35 -9.08 -5.71
C THR A 61 -6.23 -7.97 -6.24
N ASP A 62 -5.67 -7.09 -7.07
CA ASP A 62 -6.45 -6.13 -7.85
C ASP A 62 -6.92 -6.80 -9.17
N TYR A 63 -6.75 -6.17 -10.34
CA TYR A 63 -7.36 -6.61 -11.60
C TYR A 63 -7.02 -8.06 -12.01
N SER A 64 -5.79 -8.52 -11.73
CA SER A 64 -5.33 -9.85 -12.16
C SER A 64 -4.85 -10.68 -10.99
N GLU A 65 -4.93 -12.00 -11.15
CA GLU A 65 -4.44 -12.99 -10.17
C GLU A 65 -2.96 -12.76 -9.77
N ALA A 66 -2.16 -12.20 -10.68
CA ALA A 66 -0.75 -11.91 -10.46
C ALA A 66 -0.51 -10.53 -9.83
N LEU A 67 -1.47 -9.61 -9.86
CA LEU A 67 -1.33 -8.25 -9.35
C LEU A 67 -1.70 -8.23 -7.86
N LEU A 68 -0.70 -8.45 -7.01
CA LEU A 68 -0.89 -8.36 -5.56
C LEU A 68 -1.07 -6.91 -5.15
N GLU A 69 -1.96 -6.69 -4.20
CA GLU A 69 -2.22 -5.41 -3.56
C GLU A 69 -2.06 -5.55 -2.04
N ILE A 70 -1.28 -4.63 -1.45
CA ILE A 70 -1.16 -4.46 -0.01
C ILE A 70 -2.04 -3.28 0.41
N VAL A 71 -2.93 -3.51 1.36
CA VAL A 71 -3.81 -2.48 1.94
C VAL A 71 -3.44 -2.31 3.40
N THR A 72 -2.97 -1.11 3.79
CA THR A 72 -2.71 -0.84 5.21
C THR A 72 -3.99 -0.40 5.93
N PRO A 73 -4.15 -0.72 7.22
CA PRO A 73 -5.10 0.00 8.07
C PRO A 73 -4.81 1.51 8.07
N PRO A 74 -5.80 2.35 8.43
CA PRO A 74 -5.59 3.77 8.63
C PRO A 74 -4.88 4.03 9.98
N PHE A 75 -3.73 4.70 9.96
CA PHE A 75 -2.95 5.05 11.16
C PHE A 75 -2.83 6.56 11.33
N ALA A 76 -2.64 7.03 12.56
CA ALA A 76 -2.40 8.46 12.83
C ALA A 76 -0.96 8.90 12.51
N ASP A 77 0.02 7.99 12.65
CA ASP A 77 1.44 8.26 12.34
C ASP A 77 1.87 7.57 11.03
N ILE A 78 2.52 8.32 10.14
CA ILE A 78 3.09 7.82 8.89
C ILE A 78 4.13 6.71 9.11
N ARG A 79 4.86 6.73 10.22
CA ARG A 79 5.86 5.71 10.56
C ARG A 79 5.18 4.38 10.86
N GLU A 80 4.00 4.39 11.49
CA GLU A 80 3.21 3.19 11.72
C GLU A 80 2.69 2.63 10.39
N THR A 81 2.15 3.49 9.52
CA THR A 81 1.71 3.09 8.16
C THR A 81 2.84 2.45 7.36
N LEU A 82 4.03 3.08 7.34
CA LEU A 82 5.20 2.57 6.61
C LEU A 82 5.77 1.29 7.25
N GLY A 83 5.73 1.19 8.59
CA GLY A 83 6.12 -0.02 9.32
C GLY A 83 5.23 -1.20 8.95
N TYR A 84 3.91 -1.01 9.00
CA TYR A 84 2.93 -2.02 8.59
C TYR A 84 3.13 -2.45 7.12
N LEU A 85 3.28 -1.48 6.21
CA LEU A 85 3.55 -1.76 4.81
C LEU A 85 4.83 -2.60 4.63
N CYS A 86 5.90 -2.27 5.35
CA CYS A 86 7.17 -2.99 5.30
C CYS A 86 7.02 -4.43 5.81
N ASP A 87 6.37 -4.62 6.96
CA ASP A 87 6.16 -5.93 7.57
C ASP A 87 5.28 -6.83 6.69
N THR A 88 4.18 -6.30 6.14
CA THR A 88 3.32 -7.04 5.20
C THR A 88 4.07 -7.40 3.92
N HIS A 89 4.90 -6.49 3.38
CA HIS A 89 5.72 -6.78 2.21
C HIS A 89 6.76 -7.88 2.48
N ARG A 90 7.37 -7.90 3.67
CA ARG A 90 8.29 -8.96 4.11
C ARG A 90 7.57 -10.29 4.28
N TYR A 91 6.37 -10.27 4.86
CA TYR A 91 5.53 -11.46 5.00
C TYR A 91 5.18 -12.04 3.62
N ILE A 92 4.82 -11.20 2.66
CA ILE A 92 4.56 -11.62 1.28
C ILE A 92 5.78 -12.33 0.71
N TYR A 93 6.95 -11.70 0.75
CA TYR A 93 8.18 -12.30 0.22
C TYR A 93 8.53 -13.64 0.87
N ALA A 94 8.29 -13.81 2.18
CA ALA A 94 8.50 -15.06 2.88
C ALA A 94 7.53 -16.19 2.46
N ASN A 95 6.40 -15.83 1.84
CA ASN A 95 5.35 -16.75 1.41
C ASN A 95 5.21 -16.84 -0.12
N LEU A 96 6.05 -16.15 -0.89
CA LEU A 96 6.14 -16.36 -2.33
C LEU A 96 6.72 -17.74 -2.61
N GLU A 97 6.20 -18.40 -3.63
CA GLU A 97 6.62 -19.74 -4.03
C GLU A 97 7.51 -19.68 -5.28
N ALA A 98 8.23 -20.77 -5.55
CA ALA A 98 8.83 -21.06 -6.86
C ALA A 98 9.71 -19.94 -7.46
N ASP A 99 10.50 -19.26 -6.63
CA ASP A 99 11.36 -18.14 -7.02
C ASP A 99 10.61 -16.97 -7.70
N GLU A 100 9.36 -16.71 -7.30
CA GLU A 100 8.64 -15.49 -7.68
C GLU A 100 9.22 -14.24 -7.00
N PHE A 101 9.15 -13.12 -7.71
CA PHE A 101 9.53 -11.79 -7.21
C PHE A 101 8.39 -10.79 -7.39
N LEU A 102 8.46 -9.68 -6.67
CA LEU A 102 7.56 -8.55 -6.89
C LEU A 102 8.19 -7.54 -7.84
N TRP A 103 7.45 -7.17 -8.89
CA TRP A 103 7.88 -6.17 -9.87
C TRP A 103 8.00 -4.80 -9.22
N ALA A 104 9.19 -4.19 -9.30
CA ALA A 104 9.55 -3.02 -8.51
C ALA A 104 9.17 -1.67 -9.14
N THR A 105 8.63 -1.66 -10.37
CA THR A 105 8.29 -0.45 -11.11
C THR A 105 6.84 -0.46 -11.57
N SER A 106 6.26 0.71 -11.84
CA SER A 106 4.87 0.80 -12.35
C SER A 106 4.75 0.56 -13.85
N MET A 107 5.83 0.86 -14.60
CA MET A 107 5.85 1.14 -16.05
C MET A 107 5.03 2.37 -16.45
#